data_AF-A0ABD7S335-F1
#
_entry.id   AF-A0ABD7S335-F1
#
_cell.length_a   1.000
_cell.length_b   1.000
_cell.length_c   1.000
_cell.angle_alpha   90.00
_cell.angle_beta   90.00
_cell.angle_gamma   90.00
#
_symmetry.space_group_name_H-M   'P 1'
#
loop_
_entity.id
_entity.type
_entity.pdbx_description
1 polymer ?
#
loop_
_entity_poly.entity_id
_entity_poly.type
_entity_poly.pdbx_seq_one_letter_code
_entity_poly.pdbx_strand_id
1 'polypeptide(L)'
;MQDQKPDIARYCIAIEGALRQVLSLYKQHPVSIHIYLLPAGAGFKYTKSSFRVSGTTLSLAAPLFTDDQRSLGNIVDLVSHEAFHLAGYLSGDSRAADERDAYWMGLCSQLRVLGQIKVQNLPGGAIAADNQALARSSSDAYFVRREVWPFVSESKIQKGTPGGESMETACNHRFSNGP
;
A
#
# COMPACT_ATOMS: atom_id res chain seq x y z
N MET A 1 16.38 23.58 13.93
CA MET A 1 15.68 22.61 13.06
C MET A 1 14.20 22.78 13.36
N GLN A 2 13.43 23.39 12.46
CA GLN A 2 11.99 23.60 12.70
C GLN A 2 11.27 22.27 12.45
N ASP A 3 10.58 21.75 13.46
CA ASP A 3 9.62 20.66 13.32
C ASP A 3 8.51 21.12 12.37
N GLN A 4 8.63 20.72 11.11
CA GLN A 4 7.60 20.96 10.11
C GLN A 4 6.43 20.06 10.49
N LYS A 5 5.35 20.66 11.01
CA LYS A 5 4.15 19.92 11.38
C LYS A 5 3.66 19.12 10.15
N PRO A 6 3.34 17.83 10.31
CA PRO A 6 2.86 17.02 9.20
C PRO A 6 1.61 17.64 8.57
N ASP A 7 1.60 17.75 7.25
CA ASP A 7 0.44 18.22 6.48
C ASP A 7 -0.62 17.11 6.45
N ILE A 8 -1.45 17.10 7.49
CA ILE A 8 -2.51 16.11 7.69
C ILE A 8 -3.47 16.06 6.50
N ALA A 9 -3.78 17.21 5.89
CA ALA A 9 -4.68 17.26 4.74
C ALA A 9 -4.13 16.47 3.56
N ARG A 10 -2.83 16.61 3.29
CA ARG A 10 -2.14 15.86 2.23
C ARG A 10 -2.12 14.36 2.47
N TYR A 11 -1.89 13.92 3.72
CA TYR A 11 -1.97 12.50 4.05
C TYR A 11 -3.40 11.97 3.86
N CYS A 12 -4.42 12.70 4.31
CA CYS A 12 -5.82 12.32 4.09
C CYS A 12 -6.15 12.15 2.61
N ILE A 13 -5.72 13.08 1.74
CA ILE A 13 -5.93 12.98 0.29
C ILE A 13 -5.25 11.72 -0.28
N ALA A 14 -4.03 11.41 0.16
CA ALA A 14 -3.31 10.22 -0.29
C ALA A 14 -4.01 8.92 0.16
N ILE A 15 -4.46 8.86 1.42
CA ILE A 15 -5.22 7.73 1.97
C ILE A 15 -6.54 7.55 1.21
N GLU A 16 -7.27 8.63 0.96
CA GLU A 16 -8.52 8.60 0.22
C GLU A 16 -8.29 8.12 -1.22
N GLY A 17 -7.24 8.62 -1.88
CA GLY A 17 -6.86 8.18 -3.22
C GLY A 17 -6.53 6.68 -3.28
N ALA A 18 -5.77 6.19 -2.30
CA ALA A 18 -5.42 4.77 -2.15
C ALA A 18 -6.67 3.89 -1.98
N LEU A 19 -7.56 4.29 -1.06
CA LEU A 19 -8.81 3.56 -0.83
C LEU A 19 -9.73 3.59 -2.06
N ARG A 20 -9.91 4.75 -2.70
CA ARG A 20 -10.71 4.88 -3.94
C ARG A 20 -10.17 4.00 -5.06
N GLN A 21 -8.84 3.88 -5.17
CA GLN A 21 -8.21 3.02 -6.16
C GLN A 21 -8.57 1.54 -5.95
N VAL A 22 -8.52 1.05 -4.71
CA VAL A 22 -8.95 -0.33 -4.40
C VAL A 22 -10.45 -0.52 -4.59
N LEU A 23 -11.26 0.40 -4.06
CA LEU A 23 -12.72 0.32 -4.17
C LEU A 23 -13.23 0.47 -5.61
N SER A 24 -12.42 0.97 -6.53
CA SER A 24 -12.76 0.96 -7.96
C SER A 24 -12.83 -0.46 -8.55
N LEU A 25 -12.18 -1.44 -7.91
CA LEU A 25 -12.15 -2.84 -8.33
C LEU A 25 -13.26 -3.69 -7.72
N TYR A 26 -13.79 -3.26 -6.57
CA TYR A 26 -14.73 -4.03 -5.76
C TYR A 26 -16.05 -3.27 -5.62
N LYS A 27 -17.17 -3.88 -6.04
CA LYS A 27 -18.48 -3.24 -5.90
C LYS A 27 -18.86 -3.10 -4.42
N GLN A 28 -19.07 -1.84 -4.01
CA GLN A 28 -19.68 -1.32 -2.78
C GLN A 28 -19.77 -2.26 -1.56
N HIS A 29 -18.67 -2.37 -0.82
CA HIS A 29 -18.72 -2.55 0.62
C HIS A 29 -18.08 -1.33 1.30
N PRO A 30 -18.76 -0.66 2.24
CA PRO A 30 -18.18 0.47 2.96
C PRO A 30 -17.04 -0.04 3.85
N VAL A 31 -15.80 0.30 3.48
CA VAL A 31 -14.60 0.07 4.29
C VAL A 31 -14.24 1.36 5.01
N SER A 32 -14.12 1.30 6.33
CA SER A 32 -13.61 2.42 7.14
C SER A 32 -12.13 2.20 7.45
N ILE A 33 -11.35 3.28 7.54
CA ILE A 33 -9.92 3.22 7.87
C ILE A 33 -9.65 4.13 9.06
N HIS A 34 -9.02 3.56 10.08
CA HIS A 34 -8.30 4.29 11.12
C HIS A 34 -6.81 4.11 10.86
N ILE A 35 -6.08 5.22 10.68
CA ILE A 35 -4.63 5.19 10.50
C ILE A 35 -3.95 5.98 11.60
N TYR A 36 -2.96 5.36 12.23
CA TYR A 36 -2.09 5.97 13.23
C TYR A 36 -0.78 6.37 12.53
N LEU A 37 -0.54 7.68 12.38
CA LEU A 37 0.71 8.20 11.85
C LEU A 37 1.75 8.30 12.98
N LEU A 38 2.82 7.54 12.87
CA LEU A 38 3.82 7.39 13.92
C LEU A 38 5.04 8.26 13.61
N PRO A 39 5.38 9.26 14.46
CA PRO A 39 6.63 9.99 14.31
C PRO A 39 7.85 9.06 14.34
N ALA A 40 8.94 9.49 13.71
CA ALA A 40 10.20 8.75 13.74
C ALA A 40 10.64 8.46 15.19
N GLY A 41 10.97 7.20 15.50
CA GLY A 41 11.39 6.76 16.83
C GLY A 41 10.25 6.49 17.82
N ALA A 42 8.98 6.63 17.42
CA ALA A 42 7.85 6.30 18.28
C ALA A 42 7.54 4.79 18.25
N GLY A 43 7.43 4.18 19.44
CA GLY A 43 6.87 2.84 19.59
C GLY A 43 5.34 2.88 19.54
N PHE A 44 4.72 1.93 18.84
CA PHE A 44 3.26 1.81 18.79
C PHE A 44 2.82 0.46 19.33
N LYS A 45 1.91 0.50 20.31
CA LYS A 45 1.22 -0.67 20.84
C LYS A 45 -0.27 -0.38 20.84
N TYR A 46 -0.98 -1.01 19.91
CA TYR A 46 -2.43 -0.98 19.88
C TYR A 46 -2.98 -2.37 20.09
N THR A 47 -3.65 -2.54 21.22
CA THR A 47 -4.37 -3.76 21.57
C THR A 47 -5.85 -3.42 21.60
N LYS A 48 -6.59 -3.77 20.54
CA LYS A 48 -8.05 -3.87 20.61
C LYS A 48 -8.45 -5.34 20.66
N SER A 49 -8.84 -5.79 21.83
CA SER A 49 -9.61 -7.02 22.04
C SER A 49 -11.09 -6.64 22.03
N SER A 50 -11.75 -6.69 20.87
CA SER A 50 -13.21 -6.57 20.84
C SER A 50 -13.83 -7.42 19.73
N PHE A 51 -14.47 -8.51 20.16
CA PHE A 51 -15.30 -9.43 19.38
C PHE A 51 -16.68 -8.80 19.06
N ARG A 52 -16.71 -7.55 18.59
CA ARG A 52 -17.92 -6.90 18.06
C ARG A 52 -17.59 -6.16 16.77
N VAL A 53 -17.89 -6.82 15.67
CA VAL A 53 -17.80 -6.29 14.31
C VAL A 53 -19.07 -5.47 14.06
N SER A 54 -19.06 -4.18 14.38
CA SER A 54 -20.04 -3.23 13.83
C SER A 54 -19.35 -2.42 12.74
N GLY A 55 -19.14 -3.04 11.58
CA GLY A 55 -18.52 -2.44 10.40
C GLY A 55 -17.11 -2.95 10.09
N THR A 56 -16.78 -2.99 8.80
CA THR A 56 -15.48 -3.45 8.31
C THR A 56 -14.47 -2.31 8.40
N THR A 57 -13.79 -2.18 9.54
CA THR A 57 -12.82 -1.10 9.81
C THR A 57 -11.39 -1.64 9.85
N LEU A 58 -10.51 -1.12 9.00
CA LEU A 58 -9.06 -1.35 9.08
C LEU A 58 -8.44 -0.41 10.11
N SER A 59 -7.59 -0.94 10.98
CA SER A 59 -6.78 -0.14 11.91
C SER A 59 -5.31 -0.35 11.55
N LEU A 60 -4.70 0.68 10.95
CA LEU A 60 -3.36 0.64 10.37
C LEU A 60 -2.42 1.57 11.12
N ALA A 61 -1.14 1.23 11.16
CA ALA A 61 -0.10 2.10 11.71
C ALA A 61 0.99 2.32 10.66
N ALA A 62 1.31 3.58 10.37
CA ALA A 62 2.28 3.94 9.36
C ALA A 62 3.37 4.85 9.96
N PRO A 63 4.66 4.50 9.81
CA PRO A 63 5.74 5.40 10.21
C PRO A 63 5.82 6.62 9.29
N LEU A 64 6.10 7.78 9.90
CA LEU A 64 6.49 8.99 9.21
C LEU A 64 8.01 9.05 9.12
N PHE A 65 8.50 9.24 7.89
CA PHE A 65 9.90 9.46 7.59
C PHE A 65 10.20 10.95 7.46
N THR A 66 11.47 11.31 7.61
CA THR A 66 11.95 12.68 7.34
C THR A 66 11.73 13.09 5.88
N ASP A 67 11.73 12.11 4.97
CA ASP A 67 11.34 12.28 3.58
C ASP A 67 9.82 12.13 3.44
N ASP A 68 9.12 13.25 3.27
CA ASP A 68 7.66 13.28 3.15
C ASP A 68 7.13 12.45 1.96
N GLN A 69 7.84 12.42 0.83
CA GLN A 69 7.45 11.57 -0.29
C GLN A 69 7.54 10.09 0.06
N ARG A 70 8.53 9.71 0.87
CA ARG A 70 8.64 8.36 1.38
C ARG A 70 7.48 8.02 2.33
N SER A 71 7.07 8.95 3.19
CA SER A 71 5.89 8.79 4.05
C SER A 71 4.62 8.57 3.24
N LEU A 72 4.37 9.42 2.23
CA LEU A 72 3.21 9.30 1.35
C LEU A 72 3.20 7.98 0.58
N GLY A 73 4.33 7.59 -0.01
CA GLY A 73 4.45 6.32 -0.72
C GLY A 73 4.14 5.13 0.18
N ASN A 74 4.70 5.10 1.39
CA ASN A 74 4.47 4.03 2.37
C ASN A 74 3.00 3.98 2.84
N ILE A 75 2.37 5.13 3.06
CA ILE A 75 0.96 5.20 3.48
C ILE A 75 0.03 4.71 2.37
N VAL A 76 0.24 5.16 1.12
CA VAL A 76 -0.56 4.71 -0.02
C VAL A 76 -0.40 3.21 -0.25
N ASP A 77 0.84 2.70 -0.16
CA ASP A 77 1.14 1.29 -0.27
C ASP A 77 0.38 0.46 0.77
N LEU A 78 0.56 0.79 2.06
CA LEU A 78 -0.05 0.09 3.18
C LEU A 78 -1.58 0.11 3.10
N VAL A 79 -2.17 1.28 2.84
CA VAL A 79 -3.63 1.43 2.75
C VAL A 79 -4.17 0.57 1.62
N SER A 80 -3.57 0.63 0.44
CA SER A 80 -4.04 -0.12 -0.72
C SER A 80 -3.83 -1.62 -0.58
N HIS A 81 -2.71 -2.05 -0.01
CA HIS A 81 -2.41 -3.46 0.28
C HIS A 81 -3.46 -4.07 1.21
N GLU A 82 -3.72 -3.43 2.35
CA GLU A 82 -4.64 -3.95 3.36
C GLU A 82 -6.11 -3.82 2.94
N ALA A 83 -6.45 -2.71 2.26
CA ALA A 83 -7.78 -2.56 1.69
C ALA A 83 -8.05 -3.60 0.60
N PHE A 84 -7.05 -4.02 -0.17
CA PHE A 84 -7.19 -5.06 -1.19
C PHE A 84 -7.55 -6.41 -0.57
N HIS A 85 -6.81 -6.84 0.47
CA HIS A 85 -7.14 -8.05 1.22
C HIS A 85 -8.57 -7.99 1.75
N LEU A 86 -8.93 -6.88 2.39
CA LEU A 86 -10.24 -6.76 3.02
C LEU A 86 -11.40 -6.69 2.01
N ALA A 87 -11.32 -5.78 1.04
CA ALA A 87 -12.39 -5.57 0.06
C ALA A 87 -12.53 -6.79 -0.87
N GLY A 88 -11.40 -7.39 -1.26
CA GLY A 88 -11.40 -8.61 -2.06
C GLY A 88 -11.96 -9.81 -1.29
N TYR A 89 -11.61 -9.97 0.00
CA TYR A 89 -12.21 -11.02 0.85
C TYR A 89 -13.73 -10.87 0.95
N LEU A 90 -14.22 -9.65 1.19
CA LEU A 90 -15.66 -9.37 1.22
C LEU A 90 -16.34 -9.63 -0.12
N SER A 91 -15.62 -9.44 -1.23
CA SER A 91 -16.12 -9.64 -2.59
C SER A 91 -15.96 -11.07 -3.10
N GLY A 92 -15.37 -11.99 -2.32
CA GLY A 92 -15.08 -13.36 -2.74
C GLY A 92 -13.97 -13.49 -3.80
N ASP A 93 -13.12 -12.46 -3.96
CA ASP A 93 -11.98 -12.49 -4.87
C ASP A 93 -10.84 -13.31 -4.26
N SER A 94 -10.48 -14.43 -4.89
CA SER A 94 -9.43 -15.33 -4.39
C SER A 94 -8.05 -14.67 -4.38
N ARG A 95 -7.82 -13.65 -5.23
CA ARG A 95 -6.56 -12.87 -5.23
C ARG A 95 -6.37 -12.09 -3.94
N ALA A 96 -7.44 -11.85 -3.18
CA ALA A 96 -7.37 -11.17 -1.89
C ALA A 96 -6.61 -11.95 -0.81
N ALA A 97 -6.21 -13.20 -1.06
CA ALA A 97 -5.31 -13.95 -0.19
C ALA A 97 -3.85 -13.99 -0.72
N ASP A 98 -3.59 -13.42 -1.89
CA ASP A 98 -2.27 -13.40 -2.52
C ASP A 98 -1.52 -12.10 -2.18
N GLU A 99 -0.45 -12.26 -1.38
CA GLU A 99 0.42 -11.17 -0.96
C GLU A 99 1.09 -10.47 -2.15
N ARG A 100 1.42 -11.18 -3.23
CA ARG A 100 2.02 -10.57 -4.43
C ARG A 100 1.05 -9.61 -5.08
N ASP A 101 -0.22 -10.01 -5.21
CA ASP A 101 -1.26 -9.14 -5.78
C ASP A 101 -1.52 -7.94 -4.86
N ALA A 102 -1.47 -8.12 -3.53
CA ALA A 102 -1.57 -7.01 -2.58
C ALA A 102 -0.39 -6.03 -2.68
N TYR A 103 0.86 -6.50 -2.80
CA TYR A 103 2.03 -5.64 -3.06
C TYR A 103 1.92 -4.91 -4.40
N TRP A 104 1.46 -5.60 -5.45
CA TRP A 104 1.17 -4.96 -6.73
C TRP A 104 0.09 -3.89 -6.60
N MET A 105 -0.96 -4.13 -5.82
CA MET A 105 -2.01 -3.13 -5.57
C MET A 105 -1.45 -1.87 -4.90
N GLY A 106 -0.58 -2.05 -3.89
CA GLY A 106 0.13 -0.96 -3.22
C GLY A 106 0.94 -0.12 -4.22
N LEU A 107 1.79 -0.77 -5.02
CA LEU A 107 2.61 -0.13 -6.04
C LEU A 107 1.79 0.59 -7.14
N CYS A 108 0.77 -0.07 -7.67
CA CYS A 108 -0.12 0.52 -8.67
C CYS A 108 -0.84 1.76 -8.11
N SER A 109 -1.21 1.72 -6.83
CA SER A 109 -1.83 2.86 -6.15
C SER A 109 -0.83 4.00 -5.94
N GLN A 110 0.42 3.71 -5.54
CA GLN A 110 1.48 4.73 -5.44
C GLN A 110 1.65 5.47 -6.78
N LEU A 111 1.79 4.73 -7.89
CA LEU A 111 1.93 5.33 -9.21
C LEU A 111 0.69 6.16 -9.59
N ARG A 112 -0.52 5.62 -9.38
CA ARG A 112 -1.76 6.31 -9.75
C ARG A 112 -2.02 7.57 -8.93
N VAL A 113 -1.88 7.48 -7.61
CA VAL A 113 -2.21 8.54 -6.65
C VAL A 113 -1.12 9.61 -6.55
N LEU A 114 0.15 9.19 -6.49
CA LEU A 114 1.28 10.10 -6.27
C LEU A 114 2.01 10.46 -7.56
N GLY A 115 1.74 9.76 -8.65
CA GLY A 115 2.42 9.95 -9.94
C GLY A 115 3.82 9.37 -10.02
N GLN A 116 4.33 8.82 -8.91
CA GLN A 116 5.67 8.24 -8.83
C GLN A 116 5.77 7.17 -7.74
N ILE A 117 6.77 6.31 -7.88
CA ILE A 117 7.20 5.35 -6.87
C ILE A 117 8.70 5.53 -6.68
N LYS A 118 9.14 5.91 -5.47
CA LYS A 118 10.58 6.00 -5.19
C LYS A 118 11.14 4.60 -4.92
N VAL A 119 12.40 4.35 -5.27
CA VAL A 119 13.03 3.04 -4.99
C VAL A 119 13.01 2.66 -3.51
N GLN A 120 13.04 3.65 -2.60
CA GLN A 120 12.92 3.44 -1.16
C GLN A 120 11.52 3.00 -0.70
N ASN A 121 10.51 3.18 -1.55
CA ASN A 121 9.13 2.77 -1.33
C ASN A 121 8.75 1.48 -2.05
N LEU A 122 9.68 0.87 -2.80
CA LEU A 122 9.46 -0.48 -3.32
C LEU A 122 9.40 -1.47 -2.14
N PRO A 123 8.54 -2.51 -2.22
CA PRO A 123 8.45 -3.56 -1.22
C PRO A 123 9.82 -4.08 -0.78
N GLY A 124 9.93 -4.32 0.52
CA GLY A 124 11.17 -4.69 1.20
C GLY A 124 11.75 -6.03 0.73
N GLY A 125 13.01 -6.27 1.07
CA GLY A 125 13.65 -7.58 0.91
C GLY A 125 13.23 -8.55 2.02
N ALA A 126 13.49 -9.84 1.81
CA ALA A 126 13.15 -10.90 2.75
C ALA A 126 13.70 -10.62 4.17
N ILE A 127 12.79 -10.48 5.13
CA ILE A 127 13.07 -10.41 6.56
C ILE A 127 12.91 -11.82 7.10
N ALA A 128 13.96 -12.35 7.72
CA ALA A 128 13.84 -13.57 8.52
C ALA A 128 12.95 -13.25 9.73
N ALA A 129 11.72 -13.76 9.71
CA ALA A 129 10.77 -13.62 10.80
C ALA A 129 10.45 -15.01 11.36
N ASP A 130 10.37 -15.14 12.69
CA ASP A 130 9.98 -16.38 13.36
C ASP A 130 8.52 -16.77 13.08
N ASN A 131 7.74 -15.83 12.53
CA ASN A 131 6.39 -16.05 12.07
C ASN A 131 6.38 -16.43 10.58
N GLN A 132 5.88 -17.63 10.27
CA GLN A 132 5.83 -18.15 8.91
C GLN A 132 5.01 -17.30 7.93
N ALA A 133 3.95 -16.62 8.40
CA ALA A 133 3.16 -15.72 7.57
C ALA A 133 3.96 -14.47 7.19
N LEU A 134 4.71 -13.91 8.16
CA LEU A 134 5.61 -12.77 7.91
C LEU A 134 6.76 -13.16 6.97
N ALA A 135 7.33 -14.35 7.13
CA ALA A 135 8.39 -14.84 6.26
C ALA A 135 7.89 -15.03 4.81
N ARG A 136 6.67 -15.53 4.62
CA ARG A 136 6.05 -15.68 3.28
C ARG A 136 5.75 -14.33 2.64
N SER A 137 5.03 -13.44 3.34
CA SER A 137 4.74 -12.08 2.85
C SER A 137 6.03 -11.34 2.48
N SER A 138 7.08 -11.47 3.30
CA SER A 138 8.37 -10.84 3.01
C SER A 138 9.09 -11.46 1.80
N SER A 139 8.93 -12.76 1.55
CA SER A 139 9.43 -13.37 0.31
C SER A 139 8.68 -12.84 -0.92
N ASP A 140 7.36 -12.68 -0.83
CA ASP A 140 6.54 -12.13 -1.92
C ASP A 140 6.86 -10.65 -2.19
N ALA A 141 7.10 -9.86 -1.15
CA ALA A 141 7.62 -8.49 -1.27
C ALA A 141 8.91 -8.45 -2.11
N TYR A 142 9.84 -9.36 -1.82
CA TYR A 142 11.10 -9.45 -2.57
C TYR A 142 10.87 -9.86 -4.03
N PHE A 143 9.96 -10.80 -4.30
CA PHE A 143 9.62 -11.18 -5.68
C PHE A 143 9.05 -10.00 -6.47
N VAL A 144 8.05 -9.32 -5.91
CA VAL A 144 7.43 -8.15 -6.55
C VAL A 144 8.45 -7.03 -6.78
N ARG A 145 9.34 -6.78 -5.81
CA ARG A 145 10.45 -5.82 -5.99
C ARG A 145 11.28 -6.12 -7.24
N ARG A 146 11.62 -7.40 -7.50
CA ARG A 146 12.37 -7.79 -8.70
C ARG A 146 11.53 -7.66 -9.97
N GLU A 147 10.24 -7.96 -9.92
CA GLU A 147 9.33 -7.83 -11.06
C GLU A 147 9.21 -6.37 -11.53
N VAL A 148 9.22 -5.41 -10.59
CA VAL A 148 9.07 -3.98 -10.92
C VAL A 148 10.40 -3.26 -11.13
N TRP A 149 11.53 -3.88 -10.77
CA TRP A 149 12.86 -3.30 -10.95
C TRP A 149 13.15 -2.84 -12.39
N PRO A 150 12.75 -3.56 -13.44
CA PRO A 150 12.95 -3.12 -14.83
C PRO A 150 12.23 -1.81 -15.20
N PHE A 151 11.22 -1.38 -14.44
CA PHE A 151 10.52 -0.12 -14.69
C PHE A 151 11.22 1.10 -14.08
N VAL A 152 12.23 0.88 -13.23
CA VAL A 152 12.93 1.94 -12.51
C VAL A 152 13.87 2.69 -13.46
N SER A 153 13.75 4.01 -13.46
CA SER A 153 14.69 4.94 -14.09
C SER A 153 15.04 6.06 -13.12
N GLU A 154 16.31 6.46 -13.04
CA GLU A 154 16.76 7.55 -12.15
C GLU A 154 16.27 7.40 -10.69
N SER A 155 16.30 6.17 -10.15
CA SER A 155 15.89 5.83 -8.78
C SER A 155 14.39 5.98 -8.46
N LYS A 156 13.53 6.03 -9.48
CA LYS A 156 12.07 6.01 -9.31
C LYS A 156 11.36 5.38 -10.50
N ILE A 157 10.07 5.12 -10.35
CA ILE A 157 9.15 4.84 -11.45
C ILE A 157 8.24 6.07 -11.53
N GLN A 158 8.13 6.70 -12.69
CA GLN A 158 7.45 7.99 -12.85
C GLN A 158 6.42 7.91 -13.97
N LYS A 159 5.20 8.40 -13.74
CA LYS A 159 4.18 8.53 -14.80
C LYS A 159 4.70 9.34 -15.99
N GLY A 160 4.31 8.94 -17.20
CA GLY A 160 4.74 9.58 -18.46
C GLY A 160 6.19 9.30 -18.86
N THR A 161 6.88 8.39 -18.15
CA THR A 161 8.14 7.81 -18.62
C THR A 161 7.88 6.41 -19.17
N PRO A 162 8.76 5.86 -20.04
CA PRO A 162 8.57 4.50 -20.58
C PRO A 162 8.38 3.43 -19.49
N GLY A 163 9.14 3.53 -18.39
CA GLY A 163 9.00 2.63 -17.24
C GLY A 163 7.66 2.79 -16.53
N GLY A 164 7.20 4.04 -16.33
CA GLY A 164 5.88 4.33 -15.76
C GLY A 164 4.72 3.80 -16.61
N GLU A 165 4.76 4.03 -17.93
CA GLU A 165 3.72 3.56 -18.86
C GLU A 165 3.66 2.02 -18.94
N SER A 166 4.83 1.38 -18.93
CA SER A 166 4.93 -0.09 -18.88
C SER A 166 4.33 -0.63 -17.59
N MET A 167 4.62 0.02 -16.46
CA MET A 167 4.04 -0.36 -15.17
C MET A 167 2.53 -0.11 -15.11
N GLU A 168 2.03 1.00 -15.65
CA GLU A 168 0.59 1.27 -15.75
C GLU A 168 -0.13 0.20 -16.57
N THR A 169 0.48 -0.23 -17.67
CA THR A 169 -0.03 -1.33 -18.50
C THR A 169 -0.09 -2.63 -17.71
N ALA A 170 0.97 -2.96 -16.96
CA ALA A 170 1.00 -4.14 -16.09
C ALA A 170 -0.08 -4.07 -14.99
N CYS A 171 -0.24 -2.92 -14.34
CA CYS A 171 -1.29 -2.66 -13.35
C CYS A 171 -2.68 -2.85 -13.94
N ASN A 172 -2.92 -2.29 -15.12
CA ASN A 172 -4.20 -2.43 -15.81
C ASN A 172 -4.47 -3.89 -16.13
N HIS A 173 -3.53 -4.62 -16.72
CA HIS A 173 -3.70 -6.03 -17.07
C HIS A 173 -3.99 -6.91 -15.83
N ARG A 174 -3.30 -6.65 -14.71
CA ARG A 174 -3.44 -7.43 -13.48
C ARG A 174 -4.81 -7.26 -12.80
N PHE A 175 -5.39 -6.06 -12.88
CA PHE A 175 -6.61 -5.70 -12.16
C PHE A 175 -7.79 -5.30 -13.06
N SER A 176 -7.72 -5.51 -14.38
CA SER A 176 -8.80 -5.15 -15.32
C SER A 176 -10.00 -6.09 -15.25
N ASN A 177 -9.81 -7.28 -14.69
CA ASN A 177 -10.90 -8.18 -14.34
C ASN A 177 -11.12 -8.07 -12.82
N GLY A 178 -12.00 -7.17 -12.40
CA GLY A 178 -12.68 -7.35 -11.11
C GLY A 178 -13.46 -8.67 -11.15
N PRO A 179 -13.76 -9.29 -9.98
CA PRO A 179 -14.63 -10.47 -9.96
C PRO A 179 -15.95 -10.23 -10.71
#